data_AF-A0A0A2AYL4-F1
#
_entry.id   AF-A0A0A2AYL4-F1
#
_cell.length_a   1.000
_cell.length_b   1.000
_cell.length_c   1.000
_cell.angle_alpha   90.00
_cell.angle_beta   90.00
_cell.angle_gamma   90.00
#
_symmetry.space_group_name_H-M   'P 1'
#
loop_
_entity.id
_entity.type
_entity.pdbx_description
1 polymer ?
#
loop_
_entity_poly.entity_id
_entity_poly.type
_entity_poly.pdbx_seq_one_letter_code
_entity_poly.pdbx_strand_id
1 'polypeptide(L)'
;MLKIKKRFKILETSTQYLFLASGVKNGEGFWMVGVKDCDTNILDDRNLLDCHRKEIIGTEPAKDILFAINLNINNLVNELRNKKYLIERPSLGVSFDIPLDILENIFDFWLDIYKNKEDWETCLGLLKVRKRISLTNLIESDSLKGNSKKWAIKVETLHTYLPNSLMIGKINDPMWK
;
A
#
# COMPACT_ATOMS: atom_id res chain seq x y z
N MET A 1 11.38 -23.09 52.60
CA MET A 1 10.23 -23.35 51.71
C MET A 1 9.91 -22.06 50.94
N LEU A 2 10.61 -21.80 49.82
CA LEU A 2 10.39 -20.59 49.00
C LEU A 2 9.38 -20.91 47.89
N LYS A 3 8.19 -20.29 47.93
CA LYS A 3 7.23 -20.31 46.82
C LYS A 3 7.63 -19.23 45.80
N ILE A 4 8.24 -19.64 44.70
CA ILE A 4 8.47 -18.77 43.54
C ILE A 4 7.12 -18.60 42.82
N LYS A 5 6.45 -17.46 43.03
CA LYS A 5 5.33 -17.03 42.18
C LYS A 5 5.90 -16.66 40.81
N LYS A 6 5.80 -17.57 39.85
CA LYS A 6 5.97 -17.26 38.41
C LYS A 6 4.86 -16.29 38.02
N ARG A 7 5.19 -14.99 37.94
CA ARG A 7 4.35 -14.00 37.26
C ARG A 7 4.42 -14.30 35.76
N PHE A 8 3.38 -14.90 35.21
CA PHE A 8 3.13 -14.81 33.78
C PHE A 8 2.86 -13.34 33.47
N LYS A 9 3.82 -12.69 32.81
CA LYS A 9 3.60 -11.39 32.19
C LYS A 9 2.68 -11.69 31.00
N ILE A 10 1.38 -11.42 31.13
CA ILE A 10 0.50 -11.32 29.97
C ILE A 10 1.10 -10.19 29.15
N LEU A 11 1.69 -10.53 28.01
CA LEU A 11 2.09 -9.54 27.03
C LEU A 11 0.77 -8.98 26.53
N GLU A 12 0.36 -7.81 27.03
CA GLU A 12 -0.74 -7.05 26.43
C GLU A 12 -0.32 -6.80 24.99
N THR A 13 -0.83 -7.62 24.07
CA THR A 13 -0.64 -7.40 22.65
C THR A 13 -1.48 -6.18 22.32
N SER A 14 -0.85 -5.00 22.28
CA SER A 14 -1.53 -3.78 21.86
C SER A 14 -2.12 -4.02 20.45
N THR A 15 -3.42 -3.80 20.34
CA THR A 15 -4.15 -3.84 19.08
C THR A 15 -4.10 -2.46 18.46
N GLN A 16 -3.97 -2.41 17.14
CA GLN A 16 -3.96 -1.19 16.35
C GLN A 16 -5.03 -1.28 15.28
N TYR A 17 -5.58 -0.13 14.92
CA TYR A 17 -6.34 0.01 13.69
C TYR A 17 -5.37 0.26 12.55
N LEU A 18 -5.38 -0.61 11.54
CA LEU A 18 -4.90 -0.27 10.21
C LEU A 18 -6.05 0.37 9.44
N PHE A 19 -5.81 1.51 8.79
CA PHE A 19 -6.86 2.25 8.11
C PHE A 19 -6.42 2.79 6.76
N LEU A 20 -7.40 3.05 5.90
CA LEU A 20 -7.31 3.87 4.70
C LEU A 20 -8.28 5.03 4.87
N ALA A 21 -7.79 6.27 4.75
CA ALA A 21 -8.57 7.48 4.92
C ALA A 21 -8.27 8.51 3.84
N SER A 22 -9.23 9.40 3.58
CA SER A 22 -9.00 10.67 2.89
C SER A 22 -8.57 11.74 3.89
N GLY A 23 -7.84 12.73 3.40
CA GLY A 23 -7.46 13.90 4.17
C GLY A 23 -7.21 15.11 3.29
N VAL A 24 -7.16 16.27 3.94
CA VAL A 24 -6.80 17.55 3.31
C VAL A 24 -5.83 18.30 4.22
N LYS A 25 -4.74 18.80 3.64
CA LYS A 25 -3.76 19.64 4.32
C LYS A 25 -3.39 20.82 3.44
N ASN A 26 -3.56 22.03 3.93
CA ASN A 26 -3.27 23.26 3.17
C ASN A 26 -3.96 23.32 1.78
N GLY A 27 -5.16 22.75 1.65
CA GLY A 27 -5.89 22.67 0.39
C GLY A 27 -5.48 21.53 -0.53
N GLU A 28 -4.46 20.74 -0.18
CA GLU A 28 -4.05 19.54 -0.92
C GLU A 28 -4.80 18.31 -0.38
N GLY A 29 -5.51 17.62 -1.27
CA GLY A 29 -6.17 16.35 -0.95
C GLY A 29 -5.19 15.16 -1.03
N PHE A 30 -5.34 14.20 -0.13
CA PHE A 30 -4.50 13.00 -0.10
C PHE A 30 -5.21 11.78 0.47
N TRP A 31 -4.80 10.60 0.02
CA TRP A 31 -5.09 9.34 0.68
C TRP A 31 -4.02 9.01 1.71
N MET A 32 -4.41 8.36 2.79
CA MET A 32 -3.48 7.88 3.82
C MET A 32 -3.82 6.45 4.22
N VAL A 33 -2.81 5.58 4.11
CA VAL A 33 -2.81 4.30 4.81
C VAL A 33 -1.94 4.45 6.06
N GLY A 34 -2.50 4.13 7.23
CA GLY A 34 -1.81 4.35 8.49
C GLY A 34 -2.23 3.37 9.57
N VAL A 35 -1.53 3.44 10.70
CA VAL A 35 -1.87 2.70 11.92
C VAL A 35 -2.15 3.67 13.07
N LYS A 36 -3.11 3.34 13.91
CA LYS A 36 -3.49 4.15 15.08
C LYS A 36 -3.94 3.24 16.22
N ASP A 37 -3.67 3.64 17.46
CA ASP A 37 -4.04 2.83 18.62
C ASP A 37 -5.56 2.71 18.72
N CYS A 38 -6.05 1.52 19.11
CA CYS A 38 -7.48 1.22 19.10
C CYS A 38 -8.32 2.09 20.04
N ASP A 39 -7.69 2.69 21.03
CA ASP A 39 -8.32 3.55 22.03
C ASP A 39 -8.45 5.01 21.54
N THR A 40 -7.89 5.33 20.37
CA THR A 40 -7.94 6.68 19.79
C THR A 40 -8.85 6.73 18.57
N ASN A 41 -9.61 7.83 18.40
CA ASN A 41 -10.43 7.98 17.21
C ASN A 41 -9.53 8.39 16.05
N ILE A 42 -9.65 7.71 14.91
CA ILE A 42 -8.85 7.99 13.71
C ILE A 42 -9.03 9.46 13.30
N LEU A 43 -10.26 9.96 13.36
CA LEU A 43 -10.64 11.32 12.98
C LEU A 43 -10.26 12.40 14.00
N ASP A 44 -9.55 12.05 15.08
CA ASP A 44 -8.92 13.06 15.95
C ASP A 44 -7.75 13.79 15.25
N ASP A 45 -7.22 13.22 14.15
CA ASP A 45 -6.26 13.93 13.29
C ASP A 45 -7.00 14.98 12.45
N ARG A 46 -6.64 16.25 12.64
CA ARG A 46 -7.27 17.40 11.98
C ARG A 46 -7.10 17.41 10.46
N ASN A 47 -6.17 16.63 9.92
CA ASN A 47 -5.96 16.54 8.47
C ASN A 47 -6.76 15.40 7.83
N LEU A 48 -7.35 14.48 8.61
CA LEU A 48 -8.15 13.38 8.07
C LEU A 48 -9.63 13.80 7.98
N LEU A 49 -10.31 13.34 6.93
CA LEU A 49 -11.71 13.64 6.66
C LEU A 49 -12.58 12.41 6.85
N ASP A 50 -12.40 11.38 6.02
CA ASP A 50 -13.23 10.18 6.04
C ASP A 50 -12.36 8.93 6.09
N CYS A 51 -12.83 7.92 6.83
CA CYS A 51 -12.20 6.60 6.90
C CYS A 51 -12.96 5.64 5.97
N HIS A 52 -12.25 5.13 4.95
CA HIS A 52 -12.83 4.27 3.91
C HIS A 52 -12.62 2.78 4.21
N ARG A 53 -11.47 2.41 4.80
CA ARG A 53 -11.19 1.06 5.31
C ARG A 53 -10.58 1.13 6.70
N LYS A 54 -10.90 0.14 7.54
CA LYS A 54 -10.43 0.04 8.91
C LYS A 54 -10.48 -1.41 9.38
N GLU A 55 -9.39 -1.92 9.92
CA GLU A 55 -9.31 -3.27 10.48
C GLU A 55 -8.55 -3.29 11.81
N ILE A 56 -9.01 -4.10 12.77
CA ILE A 56 -8.30 -4.31 14.04
C ILE A 56 -7.28 -5.42 13.87
N ILE A 57 -6.01 -5.11 14.08
CA ILE A 57 -4.92 -6.07 13.97
C ILE A 57 -3.90 -5.90 15.10
N GLY A 58 -3.09 -6.94 15.33
CA GLY A 58 -1.99 -6.84 16.29
C GLY A 58 -0.92 -5.85 15.81
N THR A 59 -0.20 -5.23 16.75
CA THR A 59 0.84 -4.22 16.44
C THR A 59 1.87 -4.68 15.40
N GLU A 60 2.44 -5.89 15.54
CA GLU A 60 3.44 -6.40 14.58
C GLU A 60 2.82 -6.71 13.20
N PRO A 61 1.68 -7.45 13.11
CA PRO A 61 0.92 -7.54 11.86
C PRO A 61 0.63 -6.20 11.19
N ALA A 62 0.30 -5.17 11.98
CA ALA A 62 0.01 -3.84 11.46
C ALA A 62 1.20 -3.21 10.76
N LYS A 63 2.39 -3.31 11.36
CA LYS A 63 3.63 -2.82 10.74
C LYS A 63 3.94 -3.57 9.45
N ASP A 64 3.80 -4.89 9.46
CA ASP A 64 4.11 -5.73 8.30
C ASP A 64 3.16 -5.44 7.12
N ILE A 65 1.86 -5.43 7.37
CA ILE A 65 0.84 -5.16 6.34
C ILE A 65 0.99 -3.72 5.82
N LEU A 66 1.17 -2.74 6.72
CA LEU A 66 1.41 -1.35 6.33
C LEU A 66 2.66 -1.22 5.46
N PHE A 67 3.73 -1.95 5.77
CA PHE A 67 4.94 -1.97 4.96
C PHE A 67 4.67 -2.49 3.54
N ALA A 68 3.93 -3.60 3.40
CA ALA A 68 3.63 -4.17 2.09
C ALA A 68 2.73 -3.25 1.26
N ILE A 69 1.69 -2.66 1.87
CA ILE A 69 0.82 -1.67 1.21
C ILE A 69 1.63 -0.48 0.72
N ASN A 70 2.46 0.11 1.60
CA ASN A 70 3.30 1.25 1.23
C ASN A 70 4.31 0.90 0.13
N LEU A 71 4.92 -0.27 0.18
CA LEU A 71 5.84 -0.72 -0.87
C LEU A 71 5.10 -0.89 -2.21
N ASN A 72 3.89 -1.45 -2.20
CA ASN A 72 3.06 -1.59 -3.39
C ASN A 72 2.68 -0.24 -4.00
N ILE A 73 2.16 0.68 -3.19
CA ILE A 73 1.76 2.02 -3.66
C ILE A 73 2.98 2.76 -4.21
N ASN A 74 4.11 2.71 -3.52
CA ASN A 74 5.34 3.35 -3.99
C ASN A 74 5.82 2.75 -5.32
N ASN A 75 5.75 1.44 -5.50
CA ASN A 75 6.10 0.79 -6.77
C ASN A 75 5.19 1.27 -7.90
N LEU A 76 3.87 1.31 -7.67
CA LEU A 76 2.88 1.83 -8.64
C LEU A 76 3.17 3.29 -9.03
N VAL A 77 3.28 4.18 -8.05
CA VAL A 77 3.53 5.61 -8.29
C VAL A 77 4.85 5.84 -9.02
N ASN A 78 5.91 5.11 -8.64
CA ASN A 78 7.20 5.23 -9.32
C ASN A 78 7.14 4.74 -10.77
N GLU A 79 6.41 3.66 -11.05
CA GLU A 79 6.23 3.18 -12.42
C GLU A 79 5.46 4.19 -13.27
N LEU A 80 4.40 4.78 -12.73
CA LEU A 80 3.63 5.81 -13.43
C LEU A 80 4.49 7.04 -13.72
N ARG A 81 5.32 7.47 -12.77
CA ARG A 81 6.30 8.55 -12.99
C ARG A 81 7.34 8.21 -14.04
N ASN A 82 7.86 6.97 -14.04
CA ASN A 82 8.82 6.50 -15.03
C ASN A 82 8.21 6.48 -16.45
N LYS A 83 6.91 6.16 -16.55
CA LYS A 83 6.11 6.25 -17.79
C LYS A 83 5.67 7.67 -18.12
N LYS A 84 6.11 8.68 -17.35
CA LYS A 84 5.81 10.11 -17.53
C LYS A 84 4.31 10.45 -17.41
N TYR A 85 3.55 9.73 -16.58
CA TYR A 85 2.21 10.18 -16.18
C TYR A 85 2.31 11.37 -15.22
N LEU A 86 1.35 12.29 -15.30
CA LEU A 86 1.24 13.43 -14.39
C LEU A 86 0.52 12.95 -13.13
N ILE A 87 1.27 12.85 -12.02
CA ILE A 87 0.74 12.48 -10.72
C ILE A 87 1.20 13.54 -9.73
N GLU A 88 0.24 14.24 -9.15
CA GLU A 88 0.44 15.20 -8.09
C GLU A 88 1.19 14.56 -6.92
N ARG A 89 1.93 15.39 -6.19
CA ARG A 89 2.67 14.94 -5.01
C ARG A 89 2.23 15.78 -3.83
N PRO A 90 1.15 15.37 -3.14
CA PRO A 90 0.72 16.11 -1.97
C PRO A 90 1.83 16.12 -0.92
N SER A 91 1.82 17.13 -0.06
CA SER A 91 2.77 17.26 1.05
C SER A 91 2.66 16.14 2.08
N LEU A 92 1.54 15.41 2.08
CA LEU A 92 1.26 14.27 2.94
C LEU A 92 0.56 13.17 2.14
N GLY A 93 0.84 11.91 2.44
CA GLY A 93 0.10 10.78 1.88
C GLY A 93 0.31 10.51 0.39
N VAL A 94 -0.72 9.96 -0.25
CA VAL A 94 -0.76 9.52 -1.64
C VAL A 94 -1.72 10.41 -2.44
N SER A 95 -1.39 10.69 -3.71
CA SER A 95 -2.23 11.53 -4.56
C SER A 95 -3.62 10.97 -4.79
N PHE A 96 -4.61 11.85 -4.86
CA PHE A 96 -5.98 11.55 -5.33
C PHE A 96 -6.04 11.18 -6.82
N ASP A 97 -4.96 11.38 -7.59
CA ASP A 97 -4.84 10.82 -8.94
C ASP A 97 -4.82 9.30 -8.97
N ILE A 98 -4.55 8.65 -7.82
CA ILE A 98 -4.77 7.23 -7.64
C ILE A 98 -6.21 7.04 -7.14
N PRO A 99 -7.08 6.36 -7.89
CA PRO A 99 -8.46 6.12 -7.48
C PRO A 99 -8.55 5.32 -6.17
N LEU A 100 -9.60 5.59 -5.39
CA LEU A 100 -9.84 4.93 -4.10
C LEU A 100 -9.94 3.40 -4.24
N ASP A 101 -10.64 2.91 -5.26
CA ASP A 101 -10.81 1.48 -5.51
C ASP A 101 -9.49 0.75 -5.74
N ILE A 102 -8.50 1.41 -6.36
CA ILE A 102 -7.14 0.86 -6.51
C ILE A 102 -6.47 0.70 -5.14
N LEU A 103 -6.60 1.69 -4.25
CA LEU A 103 -6.04 1.64 -2.90
C LEU A 103 -6.74 0.62 -2.01
N GLU A 104 -8.07 0.52 -2.11
CA GLU A 104 -8.85 -0.50 -1.41
C GLU A 104 -8.45 -1.90 -1.86
N ASN A 105 -8.28 -2.12 -3.17
CA ASN A 105 -7.83 -3.40 -3.70
C ASN A 105 -6.43 -3.79 -3.18
N ILE A 106 -5.50 -2.83 -3.10
CA ILE A 106 -4.18 -3.06 -2.50
C ILE A 106 -4.32 -3.39 -1.01
N PHE A 107 -5.12 -2.62 -0.29
CA PHE A 107 -5.37 -2.82 1.14
C PHE A 107 -5.93 -4.21 1.44
N ASP A 108 -7.03 -4.56 0.77
CA ASP A 108 -7.75 -5.82 0.97
C ASP A 108 -6.87 -7.02 0.57
N PHE A 109 -6.09 -6.90 -0.50
CA PHE A 109 -5.14 -7.93 -0.91
C PHE A 109 -4.11 -8.24 0.19
N TRP A 110 -3.42 -7.22 0.70
CA TRP A 110 -2.35 -7.45 1.68
C TRP A 110 -2.91 -7.92 3.04
N LEU A 111 -4.10 -7.46 3.40
CA LEU A 111 -4.79 -7.94 4.60
C LEU A 111 -5.17 -9.42 4.49
N ASP A 112 -5.70 -9.85 3.34
CA ASP A 112 -6.08 -11.25 3.13
C ASP A 112 -4.87 -12.17 3.05
N ILE A 113 -3.84 -11.77 2.30
CA ILE A 113 -2.63 -12.56 2.11
C ILE A 113 -1.86 -12.77 3.41
N TYR A 114 -1.88 -11.80 4.34
CA TYR A 114 -1.20 -11.94 5.63
C TYR A 114 -1.73 -13.12 6.47
N LYS A 115 -2.95 -13.60 6.21
CA LYS A 115 -3.55 -14.75 6.91
C LYS A 115 -2.82 -16.07 6.63
N ASN A 116 -2.12 -16.18 5.50
CA ASN A 116 -1.33 -17.36 5.14
C ASN A 116 0.15 -16.98 5.02
N LYS A 117 0.97 -17.54 5.90
CA LYS A 117 2.41 -17.24 5.96
C LYS A 117 3.16 -17.54 4.66
N GLU A 118 2.88 -18.67 4.00
CA GLU A 118 3.58 -19.08 2.77
C GLU A 118 3.21 -18.14 1.61
N ASP A 119 1.92 -17.80 1.49
CA ASP A 119 1.43 -16.86 0.49
C ASP A 119 1.97 -15.45 0.74
N TRP A 120 2.02 -15.01 2.00
CA TRP A 120 2.61 -13.74 2.42
C TRP A 120 4.09 -13.62 2.02
N GLU A 121 4.91 -14.59 2.41
CA GLU A 121 6.34 -14.59 2.09
C GLU A 121 6.57 -14.60 0.56
N THR A 122 5.78 -15.38 -0.16
CA THR A 122 5.83 -15.45 -1.63
C THR A 122 5.44 -14.13 -2.28
N CYS A 123 4.29 -13.56 -1.92
CA CYS A 123 3.80 -12.30 -2.47
C CYS A 123 4.73 -11.13 -2.14
N LEU A 124 5.25 -11.07 -0.91
CA LEU A 124 6.20 -10.02 -0.51
C LEU A 124 7.53 -10.14 -1.26
N GLY A 125 8.01 -11.37 -1.49
CA GLY A 125 9.18 -11.63 -2.34
C GLY A 125 8.96 -11.13 -3.77
N LEU A 126 7.83 -11.48 -4.37
CA LEU A 126 7.43 -11.03 -5.71
C LEU A 126 7.31 -9.51 -5.79
N LEU A 127 6.73 -8.86 -4.78
CA LEU A 127 6.60 -7.40 -4.73
C LEU A 127 7.97 -6.70 -4.69
N LYS A 128 8.94 -7.27 -3.96
CA LYS A 128 10.33 -6.76 -3.93
C LYS A 128 11.05 -6.94 -5.25
N VAL A 129 10.81 -8.03 -5.97
CA VAL A 129 11.31 -8.24 -7.34
C VAL A 129 10.64 -7.23 -8.29
N ARG A 130 9.33 -7.04 -8.16
CA ARG A 130 8.53 -6.13 -8.99
C ARG A 130 9.00 -4.67 -8.95
N LYS A 131 9.56 -4.24 -7.81
CA LYS A 131 10.22 -2.94 -7.68
C LYS A 131 11.36 -2.73 -8.69
N ARG A 132 12.03 -3.81 -9.10
CA ARG A 132 13.21 -3.77 -9.98
C ARG A 132 12.86 -4.03 -11.44
N ILE A 133 11.97 -4.98 -11.70
CA ILE A 133 11.57 -5.43 -13.04
C ILE A 133 10.09 -5.80 -13.04
N SER A 134 9.38 -5.61 -14.15
CA SER A 134 8.00 -6.14 -14.28
C SER A 134 8.02 -7.67 -14.18
N LEU A 135 7.01 -8.25 -13.51
CA LEU A 135 6.89 -9.71 -13.43
C LEU A 135 6.32 -10.31 -14.73
N THR A 136 5.78 -9.50 -15.65
CA THR A 136 5.19 -9.96 -16.91
C THR A 136 6.13 -10.90 -17.66
N ASN A 137 7.40 -10.53 -17.82
CA ASN A 137 8.38 -11.37 -18.51
C ASN A 137 8.56 -12.73 -17.82
N LEU A 138 8.54 -12.78 -16.49
CA LEU A 138 8.67 -14.03 -15.71
C LEU A 138 7.41 -14.90 -15.77
N ILE A 139 6.25 -14.26 -15.91
CA ILE A 139 4.95 -14.92 -16.05
C ILE A 139 4.82 -15.54 -17.46
N GLU A 140 5.24 -14.80 -18.49
CA GLU A 140 5.18 -15.19 -19.90
C GLU A 140 6.25 -16.23 -20.27
N SER A 141 7.43 -16.17 -19.67
CA SER A 141 8.52 -17.11 -19.94
C SER A 141 8.34 -18.50 -19.32
N ASP A 142 7.18 -18.79 -18.71
CA ASP A 142 6.87 -20.00 -17.93
C ASP A 142 7.95 -20.38 -16.89
N SER A 143 8.75 -19.39 -16.47
CA SER A 143 9.81 -19.58 -15.48
C SER A 143 9.26 -19.73 -14.07
N LEU A 144 8.04 -19.22 -13.84
CA LEU A 144 7.27 -19.42 -12.62
C LEU A 144 6.28 -20.58 -12.80
N LYS A 145 6.17 -21.45 -11.80
CA LYS A 145 5.24 -22.60 -11.81
C LYS A 145 4.38 -22.62 -10.54
N GLY A 146 3.23 -23.28 -10.64
CA GLY A 146 2.31 -23.49 -9.51
C GLY A 146 1.85 -22.19 -8.85
N ASN A 147 1.86 -22.18 -7.51
CA ASN A 147 1.41 -21.04 -6.71
C ASN A 147 2.20 -19.75 -6.99
N SER A 148 3.51 -19.84 -7.27
CA SER A 148 4.33 -18.66 -7.56
C SER A 148 3.86 -17.94 -8.83
N LYS A 149 3.43 -18.66 -9.87
CA LYS A 149 2.86 -18.04 -11.08
C LYS A 149 1.51 -17.39 -10.78
N LYS A 150 0.64 -18.08 -10.03
CA LYS A 150 -0.65 -17.53 -9.58
C LYS A 150 -0.46 -16.22 -8.81
N TRP A 151 0.47 -16.18 -7.86
CA TRP A 151 0.74 -15.00 -7.06
C TRP A 151 1.43 -13.89 -7.83
N ALA A 152 2.33 -14.22 -8.77
CA ALA A 152 2.95 -13.22 -9.63
C ALA A 152 1.90 -12.47 -10.47
N ILE A 153 0.91 -13.17 -11.03
CA ILE A 153 -0.20 -12.56 -11.77
C ILE A 153 -1.00 -11.61 -10.85
N LYS A 154 -1.34 -12.04 -9.63
CA LYS A 154 -2.08 -11.20 -8.67
C LYS A 154 -1.30 -9.94 -8.27
N VAL A 155 -0.02 -10.08 -7.93
CA VAL A 155 0.86 -8.95 -7.58
C VAL A 155 1.03 -8.00 -8.77
N GLU A 156 1.18 -8.52 -10.00
CA GLU A 156 1.28 -7.69 -11.20
C GLU A 156 -0.02 -6.91 -11.45
N THR A 157 -1.18 -7.53 -11.20
CA THR A 157 -2.50 -6.89 -11.36
C THR A 157 -2.67 -5.67 -10.44
N LEU A 158 -2.05 -5.66 -9.25
CA LEU A 158 -2.06 -4.49 -8.36
C LEU A 158 -1.29 -3.28 -8.91
N HIS A 159 -0.61 -3.44 -10.06
CA HIS A 159 0.18 -2.39 -10.72
C HIS A 159 -0.34 -2.05 -12.12
N THR A 160 -1.54 -2.52 -12.51
CA THR A 160 -2.08 -2.29 -13.87
C THR A 160 -2.81 -0.96 -14.04
N TYR A 161 -3.00 -0.19 -12.96
CA TYR A 161 -3.62 1.13 -13.06
C TYR A 161 -2.80 2.06 -13.96
N LEU A 162 -3.48 2.76 -14.88
CA LEU A 162 -2.91 3.77 -15.76
C LEU A 162 -3.81 5.02 -15.73
N PRO A 163 -3.29 6.20 -15.34
CA PRO A 163 -4.03 7.46 -15.41
C PRO A 163 -4.40 7.82 -16.85
N ASN A 164 -5.46 8.62 -17.01
CA ASN A 164 -5.95 9.06 -18.32
C ASN A 164 -5.05 10.11 -19.00
N SER A 165 -4.10 10.74 -18.28
CA SER A 165 -3.29 11.86 -18.78
C SER A 165 -1.78 11.60 -18.70
N LEU A 166 -1.12 11.70 -19.85
CA LEU A 166 0.36 11.72 -19.94
C LEU A 166 0.87 13.15 -19.72
N MET A 167 2.07 13.30 -19.15
CA MET A 167 2.82 14.56 -19.22
C MET A 167 3.12 14.85 -20.69
N ILE A 168 2.25 15.61 -21.34
CA ILE A 168 2.61 16.30 -22.57
C ILE A 168 3.60 17.37 -22.10
N GLY A 169 4.90 17.05 -22.17
CA GLY A 169 5.93 18.07 -21.99
C GLY A 169 5.57 19.24 -22.88
N LYS A 170 5.56 20.47 -22.31
CA LYS A 170 5.26 21.72 -23.01
C LYS A 170 5.60 21.57 -24.50
N ILE A 171 4.57 21.50 -25.35
CA ILE A 171 4.77 21.78 -26.76
C ILE A 171 5.33 23.20 -26.72
N ASN A 172 6.62 23.34 -27.05
CA ASN A 172 7.20 24.67 -27.20
C ASN A 172 6.34 25.37 -28.24
N ASP A 173 5.53 26.34 -27.80
CA ASP A 173 4.86 27.22 -28.74
C ASP A 173 5.96 27.78 -29.65
N PRO A 174 5.81 27.68 -30.98
CA PRO A 174 6.79 28.28 -31.87
C PRO A 174 6.90 29.75 -31.50
N MET A 175 8.12 30.22 -31.24
CA MET A 175 8.39 31.62 -30.84
C MET A 175 8.04 32.64 -31.92
N TRP A 176 7.45 32.24 -33.04
CA TRP A 176 7.09 33.09 -34.14
C TRP A 176 5.57 33.11 -34.25
N LYS A 177 4.98 34.24 -33.88
CA LYS A 177 3.67 34.70 -34.35
C LYS A 177 3.90 35.77 -35.41
#